data_AF-A0AA37TXK8-F1
#
_entry.id   AF-A0AA37TXK8-F1
#
_cell.length_a   1.000
_cell.length_b   1.000
_cell.length_c   1.000
_cell.angle_alpha   90.00
_cell.angle_beta   90.00
_cell.angle_gamma   90.00
#
_symmetry.space_group_name_H-M   'P 1'
#
loop_
_entity.id
_entity.type
_entity.pdbx_description
1 polymer ?
#
loop_
_entity_poly.entity_id
_entity_poly.type
_entity_poly.pdbx_seq_one_letter_code
_entity_poly.pdbx_strand_id
1 'polypeptide(L)'
;MTEEFLSLSSAPWTTVLTFAAGYAGYFIAHVGLREHHQALDQLFRVMLYGFWGLFTYLAARIYGGVEILSASALGFLVSALLGVAWRRVGGPWLTRVLRGSRASLSDDLPSAWGAISAVGERVHGRQIMVTLADGTALFCDDLSKFVGLPNGPCVFGAAGDLLIYATHTGRDGPTGATIWEPVESQADAFWGAQITYVPKEQILRIKYRRVLS
;
A
#
# COMPACT_ATOMS: atom_id res chain seq x y z
N MET A 1 -19.22 23.31 12.94
CA MET A 1 -19.00 22.44 11.76
C MET A 1 -19.90 22.78 10.58
N THR A 2 -20.58 23.93 10.57
CA THR A 2 -21.45 24.40 9.48
C THR A 2 -20.88 25.63 8.77
N GLU A 3 -20.13 26.50 9.47
CA GLU A 3 -19.51 27.68 8.86
C GLU A 3 -18.29 27.37 7.97
N GLU A 4 -17.45 26.39 8.33
CA GLU A 4 -16.33 25.96 7.46
C GLU A 4 -16.82 25.30 6.16
N PHE A 5 -17.96 24.58 6.21
CA PHE A 5 -18.55 23.96 5.03
C PHE A 5 -19.12 25.00 4.06
N LEU A 6 -19.60 26.14 4.58
CA LEU A 6 -20.05 27.30 3.80
C LEU A 6 -18.87 28.07 3.14
N SER A 7 -17.66 28.00 3.72
CA SER A 7 -16.46 28.59 3.13
C SER A 7 -15.97 27.82 1.89
N LEU A 8 -16.17 26.50 1.85
CA LEU A 8 -15.80 25.67 0.70
C LEU A 8 -16.77 25.82 -0.48
N SER A 9 -18.07 26.03 -0.23
CA SER A 9 -19.06 26.24 -1.30
C SER A 9 -18.92 27.61 -1.98
N SER A 10 -18.28 28.57 -1.32
CA SER A 10 -17.98 29.91 -1.85
C SER A 10 -16.59 30.03 -2.49
N ALA A 11 -15.77 28.97 -2.41
CA ALA A 11 -14.44 28.96 -3.00
C ALA A 11 -14.51 28.95 -4.54
N PRO A 12 -13.52 29.56 -5.23
CA PRO A 12 -13.43 29.49 -6.69
C PRO A 12 -13.46 28.05 -7.18
N TRP A 13 -14.21 27.79 -8.27
CA TRP A 13 -14.34 26.45 -8.86
C TRP A 13 -12.99 25.78 -9.14
N THR A 14 -12.02 26.57 -9.62
CA THR A 14 -10.66 26.13 -9.90
C THR A 14 -9.95 25.63 -8.66
N THR A 15 -10.17 26.24 -7.50
CA THR A 15 -9.61 25.81 -6.21
C THR A 15 -10.17 24.46 -5.81
N VAL A 16 -11.50 24.30 -5.85
CA VAL A 16 -12.18 23.04 -5.53
C VAL A 16 -11.69 21.92 -6.44
N LEU A 17 -11.61 22.18 -7.76
CA LEU A 17 -11.13 21.22 -8.74
C LEU A 17 -9.66 20.82 -8.48
N THR A 18 -8.80 21.79 -8.17
CA THR A 18 -7.38 21.55 -7.90
C THR A 18 -7.20 20.60 -6.72
N PHE A 19 -7.91 20.85 -5.61
CA PHE A 19 -7.83 19.98 -4.43
C PHE A 19 -8.46 18.61 -4.68
N ALA A 20 -9.63 18.55 -5.32
CA ALA A 20 -10.30 17.28 -5.60
C ALA A 20 -9.49 16.39 -6.56
N ALA A 21 -9.05 16.94 -7.69
CA ALA A 21 -8.23 16.23 -8.67
C ALA A 21 -6.85 15.88 -8.08
N GLY A 22 -6.25 16.80 -7.34
CA GLY A 22 -4.95 16.58 -6.71
C GLY A 22 -4.97 15.49 -5.65
N TYR A 23 -6.01 15.47 -4.82
CA TYR A 23 -6.19 14.42 -3.81
C TYR A 23 -6.40 13.05 -4.47
N ALA A 24 -7.17 12.96 -5.56
CA ALA A 24 -7.36 11.71 -6.28
C ALA A 24 -6.05 11.17 -6.87
N GLY A 25 -5.26 12.01 -7.55
CA GLY A 25 -3.95 11.62 -8.09
C GLY A 25 -2.97 11.20 -6.99
N TYR A 26 -2.89 11.98 -5.91
CA TYR A 26 -2.09 11.63 -4.73
C TYR A 26 -2.52 10.31 -4.09
N PHE A 27 -3.83 10.11 -3.91
CA PHE A 27 -4.42 8.90 -3.34
C PHE A 27 -3.97 7.70 -4.16
N ILE A 28 -4.24 7.68 -5.46
CA ILE A 28 -3.87 6.58 -6.36
C ILE A 28 -2.37 6.31 -6.33
N ALA A 29 -1.55 7.36 -6.37
CA ALA A 29 -0.09 7.22 -6.33
C ALA A 29 0.42 6.55 -5.04
N HIS A 30 -0.23 6.80 -3.90
CA HIS A 30 0.29 6.43 -2.58
C HIS A 30 -0.62 5.48 -1.78
N VAL A 31 -1.63 4.85 -2.41
CA VAL A 31 -2.44 3.81 -1.74
C VAL A 31 -1.51 2.74 -1.18
N GLY A 32 -1.73 2.38 0.09
CA GLY A 32 -0.98 1.32 0.80
C GLY A 32 0.41 1.72 1.32
N LEU A 33 0.88 2.95 1.10
CA LEU A 33 2.19 3.44 1.56
C LEU A 33 2.10 4.61 2.56
N ARG A 34 0.89 4.87 3.08
CA ARG A 34 0.59 6.05 3.92
C ARG A 34 1.01 5.83 5.37
N GLU A 35 2.31 5.80 5.65
CA GLU A 35 2.77 6.02 7.02
C GLU A 35 3.86 7.09 7.07
N HIS A 36 3.63 8.08 7.95
CA HIS A 36 4.59 9.11 8.37
C HIS A 36 5.08 10.12 7.30
N HIS A 37 4.23 10.56 6.36
CA HIS A 37 4.52 11.82 5.66
C HIS A 37 4.07 13.02 6.49
N GLN A 38 4.94 14.02 6.68
CA GLN A 38 4.57 15.29 7.30
C GLN A 38 3.38 15.89 6.54
N ALA A 39 2.42 16.48 7.26
CA ALA A 39 1.20 17.04 6.66
C ALA A 39 1.51 18.04 5.53
N LEU A 40 2.62 18.77 5.65
CA LEU A 40 3.13 19.70 4.65
C LEU A 40 3.52 18.99 3.34
N ASP A 41 4.23 17.86 3.41
CA ASP A 41 4.63 17.08 2.23
C ASP A 41 3.41 16.48 1.52
N GLN A 42 2.41 16.04 2.29
CA GLN A 42 1.16 15.54 1.73
C GLN A 42 0.45 16.63 0.95
N LEU A 43 0.39 17.85 1.50
CA LEU A 43 -0.21 19.00 0.83
C LEU A 43 0.52 19.34 -0.47
N PHE A 44 1.86 19.40 -0.45
CA PHE A 44 2.64 19.67 -1.68
C PHE A 44 2.45 18.60 -2.75
N ARG A 45 2.34 17.32 -2.36
CA ARG A 45 2.05 16.24 -3.31
C ARG A 45 0.65 16.39 -3.90
N VAL A 46 -0.35 16.69 -3.08
CA VAL A 46 -1.73 16.98 -3.55
C VAL A 46 -1.72 18.15 -4.53
N MET A 47 -1.01 19.23 -4.21
CA MET A 47 -0.88 20.38 -5.11
C MET A 47 -0.19 20.04 -6.43
N LEU A 48 0.82 19.17 -6.43
CA LEU A 48 1.52 18.75 -7.65
C LEU A 48 0.58 18.03 -8.63
N TYR A 49 -0.23 17.08 -8.15
CA TYR A 49 -1.23 16.42 -9.00
C TYR A 49 -2.36 17.39 -9.39
N GLY A 50 -2.78 18.24 -8.43
CA GLY A 50 -3.82 19.25 -8.65
C GLY A 50 -3.43 20.27 -9.72
N PHE A 51 -2.16 20.67 -9.79
CA PHE A 51 -1.61 21.54 -10.82
C PHE A 51 -1.86 20.98 -12.22
N TRP A 52 -1.59 19.70 -12.45
CA TRP A 52 -1.81 19.09 -13.76
C TRP A 52 -3.28 18.95 -14.12
N GLY A 53 -4.14 18.68 -13.12
CA GLY A 53 -5.58 18.70 -13.32
C GLY A 53 -6.11 20.08 -13.69
N LEU A 54 -5.66 21.13 -12.97
CA LEU A 54 -6.02 22.51 -13.24
C LEU A 54 -5.46 22.99 -14.60
N PHE A 55 -4.22 22.65 -14.91
CA PHE A 55 -3.59 23.00 -16.18
C PHE A 55 -4.38 22.41 -17.36
N THR A 56 -4.76 21.14 -17.27
CA THR A 56 -5.58 20.47 -18.28
C THR A 56 -6.96 21.11 -18.41
N TYR A 57 -7.59 21.44 -17.27
CA TYR A 57 -8.87 22.16 -17.27
C TYR A 57 -8.75 23.50 -18.00
N LEU A 58 -7.76 24.33 -17.65
CA LEU A 58 -7.58 25.64 -18.26
C LEU A 58 -7.25 25.52 -19.76
N ALA A 59 -6.40 24.57 -20.14
CA ALA A 59 -6.09 24.32 -21.55
C ALA A 59 -7.34 23.92 -22.35
N ALA A 60 -8.18 23.03 -21.80
CA ALA A 60 -9.43 22.61 -22.42
C ALA A 60 -10.45 23.76 -22.55
N ARG A 61 -10.52 24.63 -21.54
CA ARG A 61 -11.39 25.82 -21.56
C ARG A 61 -10.93 26.88 -22.57
N ILE A 62 -9.64 27.20 -22.57
CA ILE A 62 -9.08 28.32 -23.34
C ILE A 62 -8.91 27.92 -24.81
N TYR A 63 -8.32 26.76 -25.09
CA TYR A 63 -7.98 26.35 -26.45
C TYR A 63 -9.01 25.40 -27.07
N GLY A 64 -9.71 24.62 -26.25
CA GLY A 64 -10.68 23.63 -26.72
C GLY A 64 -12.13 24.12 -26.74
N GLY A 65 -12.43 25.26 -26.12
CA GLY A 65 -13.81 25.76 -25.96
C GLY A 65 -14.72 24.78 -25.21
N VAL A 66 -14.15 23.88 -24.41
CA VAL A 66 -14.91 22.81 -23.75
C VAL A 66 -15.75 23.39 -22.61
N GLU A 67 -16.94 22.83 -22.40
CA GLU A 67 -17.83 23.21 -21.30
C GLU A 67 -17.22 22.95 -19.91
N ILE A 68 -17.69 23.67 -18.90
CA ILE A 68 -17.12 23.65 -17.54
C ILE A 68 -17.04 22.22 -16.98
N LEU A 69 -18.15 21.48 -17.07
CA LEU A 69 -18.26 20.13 -16.53
C LEU A 69 -17.31 19.16 -17.23
N SER A 70 -17.31 19.17 -18.57
CA SER A 70 -16.45 18.29 -19.39
C SER A 70 -14.97 18.59 -19.20
N ALA A 71 -14.59 19.88 -19.14
CA ALA A 71 -13.22 20.30 -18.86
C ALA A 71 -12.78 19.87 -17.44
N SER A 72 -13.69 19.93 -16.47
CA SER A 72 -13.41 19.53 -15.08
C SER A 72 -13.22 18.02 -14.96
N ALA A 73 -14.08 17.25 -15.63
CA ALA A 73 -13.93 15.79 -15.72
C ALA A 73 -12.60 15.41 -16.39
N LEU A 74 -12.22 16.10 -17.46
CA LEU A 74 -10.93 15.87 -18.14
C LEU A 74 -9.74 16.17 -17.22
N GLY A 75 -9.75 17.30 -16.53
CA GLY A 75 -8.71 17.66 -15.57
C GLY A 75 -8.58 16.65 -14.43
N PHE A 76 -9.72 16.19 -13.89
CA PHE A 76 -9.74 15.15 -12.87
C PHE A 76 -9.14 13.83 -13.38
N LEU A 77 -9.55 13.38 -14.57
CA LEU A 77 -9.05 12.16 -15.20
C LEU A 77 -7.54 12.22 -15.45
N VAL A 78 -7.03 13.33 -15.99
CA VAL A 78 -5.58 13.50 -16.22
C VAL A 78 -4.80 13.43 -14.92
N SER A 79 -5.26 14.10 -13.86
CA SER A 79 -4.61 14.02 -12.54
C SER A 79 -4.59 12.58 -12.00
N ALA A 80 -5.71 11.86 -12.10
CA ALA A 80 -5.80 10.47 -11.69
C ALA A 80 -4.86 9.56 -12.50
N LEU A 81 -4.82 9.72 -13.82
CA LEU A 81 -3.93 8.97 -14.71
C LEU A 81 -2.46 9.25 -14.44
N LEU A 82 -2.09 10.50 -14.10
CA LEU A 82 -0.74 10.83 -13.65
C LEU A 82 -0.40 10.12 -12.33
N GLY A 83 -1.36 10.01 -11.41
CA GLY A 83 -1.20 9.19 -10.21
C GLY A 83 -0.90 7.72 -10.53
N VAL A 84 -1.63 7.14 -11.48
CA VAL A 84 -1.37 5.77 -11.98
C VAL A 84 0.01 5.66 -12.63
N ALA A 85 0.35 6.59 -13.51
CA ALA A 85 1.63 6.61 -14.22
C ALA A 85 2.81 6.75 -13.25
N TRP A 86 2.69 7.59 -12.23
CA TRP A 86 3.67 7.71 -11.17
C TRP A 86 3.85 6.40 -10.41
N ARG A 87 2.74 5.77 -9.99
CA ARG A 87 2.80 4.50 -9.25
C ARG A 87 3.44 3.37 -10.06
N ARG A 88 3.10 3.28 -11.34
CA ARG A 88 3.57 2.19 -12.23
C ARG A 88 4.98 2.40 -12.73
N VAL A 89 5.34 3.63 -13.09
CA VAL A 89 6.57 3.94 -13.84
C VAL A 89 7.43 4.97 -13.12
N GLY A 90 6.84 6.12 -12.75
CA GLY A 90 7.58 7.28 -12.24
C GLY A 90 8.38 7.00 -10.97
N GLY A 91 7.74 6.43 -9.95
CA GLY A 91 8.38 6.06 -8.69
C GLY A 91 9.54 5.07 -8.90
N PRO A 92 9.31 3.89 -9.49
CA PRO A 92 10.38 2.92 -9.76
C PRO A 92 11.51 3.47 -10.63
N TRP A 93 11.21 4.32 -11.61
CA TRP A 93 12.21 4.96 -12.44
C TRP A 93 13.06 5.96 -11.65
N LEU A 94 12.43 6.85 -10.88
CA LEU A 94 13.12 7.83 -10.06
C LEU A 94 14.04 7.13 -9.04
N THR A 95 13.56 6.09 -8.37
CA THR A 95 14.39 5.30 -7.45
C THR A 95 15.60 4.68 -8.16
N ARG A 96 15.44 4.16 -9.38
CA ARG A 96 16.58 3.65 -10.18
C ARG A 96 17.59 4.75 -10.51
N VAL A 97 17.12 5.93 -10.90
CA VAL A 97 17.97 7.08 -11.20
C VAL A 97 18.72 7.55 -9.96
N LEU A 98 18.03 7.71 -8.83
CA LEU A 98 18.62 8.14 -7.54
C LEU A 98 19.65 7.14 -7.01
N ARG A 99 19.37 5.84 -7.16
CA ARG A 99 20.34 4.77 -6.82
C ARG A 99 21.54 4.79 -7.78
N GLY A 100 21.29 5.01 -9.07
CA GLY A 100 22.34 5.10 -10.09
C GLY A 100 23.26 6.32 -9.90
N SER A 101 22.72 7.44 -9.43
CA SER A 101 23.49 8.65 -9.13
C SER A 101 24.18 8.63 -7.77
N ARG A 102 23.99 7.57 -6.97
CA ARG A 102 24.43 7.46 -5.56
C ARG A 102 23.94 8.60 -4.66
N ALA A 103 22.93 9.34 -5.10
CA ALA A 103 22.37 10.45 -4.33
C ALA A 103 21.57 9.97 -3.11
N SER A 104 21.04 8.74 -3.15
CA SER A 104 20.45 8.07 -2.00
C SER A 104 20.76 6.57 -1.99
N LEU A 105 21.30 6.07 -0.89
CA LEU A 105 21.36 4.64 -0.53
C LEU A 105 20.23 4.23 0.43
N SER A 106 19.48 5.19 0.96
CA SER A 106 18.36 4.93 1.86
C SER A 106 17.11 4.68 1.01
N ASP A 107 16.50 3.51 1.18
CA ASP A 107 15.15 3.28 0.71
C ASP A 107 14.23 4.12 1.59
N ASP A 108 13.60 5.15 1.02
CA ASP A 108 12.66 6.06 1.68
C ASP A 108 11.32 5.36 2.05
N LEU A 109 11.37 4.03 2.18
CA LEU A 109 10.31 3.21 2.71
C LEU A 109 10.33 3.38 4.23
N PRO A 110 9.19 3.74 4.84
CA PRO A 110 9.12 4.12 6.25
C PRO A 110 9.58 3.00 7.21
N SER A 111 9.71 1.77 6.73
CA SER A 111 10.24 0.65 7.50
C SER A 111 10.77 -0.47 6.61
N ALA A 112 11.65 -1.31 7.18
CA ALA A 112 12.03 -2.60 6.58
C ALA A 112 10.81 -3.49 6.30
N TRP A 113 9.72 -3.30 7.03
CA TRP A 113 8.42 -3.93 6.79
C TRP A 113 7.80 -3.49 5.46
N GLY A 114 7.84 -2.19 5.16
CA GLY A 114 7.47 -1.64 3.85
C GLY A 114 8.38 -2.14 2.72
N ALA A 115 9.67 -2.34 2.99
CA ALA A 115 10.58 -2.96 2.03
C ALA A 115 10.23 -4.42 1.74
N ILE A 116 9.73 -5.16 2.74
CA ILE A 116 9.26 -6.52 2.54
C ILE A 116 8.04 -6.57 1.62
N SER A 117 7.10 -5.62 1.73
CA SER A 117 5.85 -5.57 0.95
C SER A 117 5.99 -4.86 -0.40
N ALA A 118 6.96 -3.98 -0.58
CA ALA A 118 7.16 -3.21 -1.81
C ALA A 118 7.93 -3.95 -2.92
N VAL A 119 8.43 -5.17 -2.67
CA VAL A 119 9.18 -5.92 -3.70
C VAL A 119 8.25 -6.36 -4.82
N GLY A 120 8.63 -6.05 -6.07
CA GLY A 120 7.79 -6.22 -7.25
C GLY A 120 7.45 -7.65 -7.65
N GLU A 121 6.61 -7.77 -8.68
CA GLU A 121 5.90 -8.97 -9.18
C GLU A 121 6.75 -10.23 -9.48
N ARG A 122 8.09 -10.13 -9.46
CA ARG A 122 9.02 -11.26 -9.74
C ARG A 122 9.51 -11.98 -8.49
N VAL A 123 9.17 -11.50 -7.30
CA VAL A 123 9.63 -12.09 -6.04
C VAL A 123 8.43 -12.64 -5.29
N HIS A 124 8.36 -13.96 -5.20
CA HIS A 124 7.22 -14.65 -4.60
C HIS A 124 7.58 -15.15 -3.20
N GLY A 125 6.72 -14.87 -2.23
CA GLY A 125 6.79 -15.49 -0.92
C GLY A 125 6.53 -16.98 -1.04
N ARG A 126 7.41 -17.80 -0.46
CA ARG A 126 7.23 -19.26 -0.41
C ARG A 126 6.84 -19.73 0.98
N GLN A 127 7.50 -19.19 2.01
CA GLN A 127 7.28 -19.58 3.40
C GLN A 127 7.33 -18.37 4.30
N ILE A 128 6.53 -18.41 5.37
CA ILE A 128 6.57 -17.41 6.43
C ILE A 128 6.45 -18.10 7.79
N MET A 129 7.28 -17.68 8.72
CA MET A 129 7.22 -18.09 10.12
C MET A 129 7.20 -16.84 10.99
N VAL A 130 6.28 -16.79 11.92
CA VAL A 130 6.05 -15.67 12.83
C VAL A 130 6.22 -16.21 14.24
N THR A 131 7.23 -15.74 14.97
CA THR A 131 7.38 -16.04 16.39
C THR A 131 6.65 -14.96 17.17
N LEU A 132 5.74 -15.36 18.04
CA LEU A 132 4.97 -14.49 18.91
C LEU A 132 5.70 -14.23 20.24
N ALA A 133 5.33 -13.17 20.92
CA ALA A 133 5.92 -12.74 22.20
C ALA A 133 5.69 -13.77 23.33
N ASP A 134 4.64 -14.58 23.23
CA ASP A 134 4.33 -15.68 24.16
C ASP A 134 5.15 -16.96 23.91
N GLY A 135 6.06 -16.93 22.92
CA GLY A 135 6.89 -18.06 22.51
C GLY A 135 6.20 -19.06 21.57
N THR A 136 4.94 -18.83 21.19
CA THR A 136 4.30 -19.60 20.12
C THR A 136 4.80 -19.15 18.75
N ALA A 137 4.69 -20.02 17.76
CA ALA A 137 5.08 -19.74 16.40
C ALA A 137 3.96 -20.10 15.43
N LEU A 138 3.65 -19.21 14.49
CA LEU A 138 2.76 -19.49 13.36
C LEU A 138 3.60 -19.74 12.13
N PHE A 139 3.30 -20.80 11.39
CA PHE A 139 4.05 -21.18 10.20
C PHE A 139 3.15 -21.50 9.01
N CYS A 140 3.52 -20.95 7.86
CA CYS A 140 2.95 -21.28 6.56
C CYS A 140 4.03 -21.97 5.71
N ASP A 141 3.79 -23.25 5.39
CA ASP A 141 4.72 -24.12 4.65
C ASP A 141 4.81 -23.78 3.16
N ASP A 142 3.71 -23.32 2.58
CA ASP A 142 3.59 -22.95 1.18
C ASP A 142 2.52 -21.86 0.97
N LEU A 143 3.00 -20.61 0.88
CA LEU A 143 2.18 -19.45 0.60
C LEU A 143 1.46 -19.52 -0.76
N SER A 144 1.98 -20.28 -1.74
CA SER A 144 1.37 -20.34 -3.08
C SER A 144 -0.03 -20.94 -3.07
N LYS A 145 -0.34 -21.79 -2.08
CA LYS A 145 -1.66 -22.43 -1.92
C LYS A 145 -2.77 -21.41 -1.60
N PHE A 146 -2.40 -20.24 -1.07
CA PHE A 146 -3.34 -19.24 -0.56
C PHE A 146 -3.44 -17.98 -1.44
N VAL A 147 -2.81 -17.98 -2.63
CA VAL A 147 -2.80 -16.81 -3.55
C VAL A 147 -4.20 -16.43 -4.04
N GLY A 148 -5.08 -17.42 -4.26
CA GLY A 148 -6.45 -17.20 -4.74
C GLY A 148 -7.47 -16.91 -3.64
N LEU A 149 -7.05 -16.83 -2.37
CA LEU A 149 -7.94 -16.60 -1.25
C LEU A 149 -8.09 -15.11 -0.92
N PRO A 150 -9.14 -14.71 -0.17
CA PRO A 150 -9.28 -13.35 0.30
C PRO A 150 -8.02 -12.84 0.98
N ASN A 151 -7.59 -11.61 0.67
CA ASN A 151 -6.35 -10.98 1.16
C ASN A 151 -5.04 -11.58 0.64
N GLY A 152 -5.11 -12.60 -0.24
CA GLY A 152 -3.92 -13.29 -0.74
C GLY A 152 -3.23 -14.10 0.36
N PRO A 153 -1.97 -14.53 0.15
CA PRO A 153 -1.39 -15.58 0.98
C PRO A 153 -0.90 -15.09 2.34
N CYS A 154 -0.48 -13.83 2.42
CA CYS A 154 -0.20 -13.11 3.67
C CYS A 154 -0.21 -11.60 3.39
N VAL A 155 -0.63 -10.79 4.36
CA VAL A 155 -0.61 -9.33 4.27
C VAL A 155 0.31 -8.76 5.34
N PHE A 156 1.27 -7.96 4.90
CA PHE A 156 2.08 -7.11 5.78
C PHE A 156 1.38 -5.76 5.91
N GLY A 157 0.70 -5.54 7.03
CA GLY A 157 0.00 -4.29 7.30
C GLY A 157 0.99 -3.15 7.53
N ALA A 158 0.61 -1.93 7.17
CA ALA A 158 1.51 -0.78 7.22
C ALA A 158 2.03 -0.51 8.65
N ALA A 159 1.16 -0.73 9.65
CA ALA A 159 1.47 -0.48 11.06
C ALA A 159 2.46 -1.49 11.65
N GLY A 160 2.77 -2.57 10.93
CA GLY A 160 3.62 -3.68 11.37
C GLY A 160 2.83 -4.90 11.85
N ASP A 161 1.51 -4.90 11.68
CA ASP A 161 0.62 -6.05 11.87
C ASP A 161 0.66 -7.01 10.67
N LEU A 162 0.17 -8.23 10.87
CA LEU A 162 0.27 -9.30 9.89
C LEU A 162 -1.04 -10.10 9.79
N LEU A 163 -1.46 -10.39 8.56
CA LEU A 163 -2.41 -11.45 8.26
C LEU A 163 -1.69 -12.65 7.65
N ILE A 164 -1.96 -13.85 8.15
CA ILE A 164 -1.32 -15.09 7.70
C ILE A 164 -2.32 -16.26 7.68
N TYR A 165 -2.29 -17.04 6.60
CA TYR A 165 -2.87 -18.38 6.60
C TYR A 165 -1.88 -19.36 7.24
N ALA A 166 -2.08 -19.65 8.53
CA ALA A 166 -1.20 -20.54 9.28
C ALA A 166 -1.52 -22.01 8.97
N THR A 167 -0.50 -22.75 8.57
CA THR A 167 -0.60 -24.20 8.32
C THR A 167 -0.20 -25.03 9.53
N HIS A 168 0.69 -24.48 10.35
CA HIS A 168 1.18 -25.12 11.57
C HIS A 168 1.30 -24.08 12.68
N THR A 169 1.02 -24.52 13.90
CA THR A 169 1.32 -23.83 15.15
C THR A 169 2.47 -24.53 15.84
N GLY A 170 3.45 -23.77 16.31
CA GLY A 170 4.64 -24.25 16.98
C GLY A 170 4.69 -23.75 18.40
N ARG A 171 5.15 -24.58 19.33
CA ARG A 171 5.55 -24.14 20.68
C ARG A 171 6.89 -24.72 21.04
N ASP A 172 7.70 -23.96 21.76
CA ASP A 172 8.96 -24.47 22.27
C ASP A 172 8.70 -25.64 23.23
N GLY A 173 9.18 -26.81 22.83
CA GLY A 173 9.07 -28.03 23.61
C GLY A 173 10.06 -28.07 24.78
N PRO A 174 9.84 -28.97 25.75
CA PRO A 174 10.70 -29.10 26.93
C PRO A 174 12.16 -29.48 26.60
N THR A 175 12.43 -29.97 25.40
CA THR A 175 13.77 -30.34 24.90
C THR A 175 14.45 -29.24 24.08
N GLY A 176 13.83 -28.05 23.97
CA GLY A 176 14.32 -26.94 23.15
C GLY A 176 14.00 -27.07 21.65
N ALA A 177 13.39 -28.18 21.23
CA ALA A 177 12.86 -28.34 19.88
C ALA A 177 11.42 -27.79 19.81
N THR A 178 11.12 -27.00 18.78
CA THR A 178 9.75 -26.54 18.52
C THR A 178 8.90 -27.72 18.09
N ILE A 179 7.83 -27.97 18.86
CA ILE A 179 6.81 -28.98 18.53
C ILE A 179 5.81 -28.30 17.60
N TRP A 180 5.67 -28.84 16.39
CA TRP A 180 4.76 -28.32 15.37
C TRP A 180 3.49 -29.16 15.31
N GLU A 181 2.35 -28.50 15.43
CA GLU A 181 1.02 -29.07 15.31
C GLU A 181 0.37 -28.50 14.06
N PRO A 182 -0.21 -29.35 13.18
CA PRO A 182 -0.92 -28.87 12.00
C PRO A 182 -2.21 -28.16 12.42
N VAL A 183 -2.53 -27.06 11.75
CA VAL A 183 -3.82 -26.39 11.91
C VAL A 183 -4.85 -27.13 11.05
N GLU A 184 -5.81 -27.79 11.69
CA GLU A 184 -6.77 -28.70 11.04
C GLU A 184 -7.73 -28.02 10.05
N SER A 185 -8.07 -26.74 10.21
CA SER A 185 -9.12 -26.07 9.42
C SER A 185 -8.62 -24.92 8.55
N GLN A 186 -7.66 -25.19 7.67
CA GLN A 186 -7.12 -24.16 6.75
C GLN A 186 -8.14 -23.70 5.70
N ALA A 187 -9.00 -24.61 5.23
CA ALA A 187 -10.07 -24.35 4.28
C ALA A 187 -11.17 -25.40 4.47
N ASP A 188 -12.21 -25.03 5.19
CA ASP A 188 -13.40 -25.86 5.35
C ASP A 188 -14.37 -25.62 4.18
N ALA A 189 -14.99 -26.68 3.66
CA ALA A 189 -15.89 -26.58 2.51
C ALA A 189 -17.16 -25.76 2.81
N PHE A 190 -17.57 -25.67 4.07
CA PHE A 190 -18.74 -24.93 4.53
C PHE A 190 -18.38 -23.57 5.13
N TRP A 191 -17.30 -23.48 5.91
CA TRP A 191 -16.89 -22.27 6.62
C TRP A 191 -15.85 -21.41 5.90
N GLY A 192 -15.19 -21.95 4.86
CA GLY A 192 -14.15 -21.26 4.11
C GLY A 192 -12.78 -21.32 4.78
N ALA A 193 -11.88 -20.41 4.38
CA ALA A 193 -10.48 -20.41 4.82
C ALA A 193 -10.24 -19.53 6.04
N GLN A 194 -9.58 -20.08 7.06
CA GLN A 194 -9.26 -19.36 8.29
C GLN A 194 -7.95 -18.57 8.13
N ILE A 195 -8.02 -17.25 8.29
CA ILE A 195 -6.86 -16.36 8.33
C ILE A 195 -6.61 -15.88 9.76
N THR A 196 -5.35 -15.79 10.17
CA THR A 196 -4.96 -15.31 11.50
C THR A 196 -4.46 -13.88 11.43
N TYR A 197 -5.05 -13.00 12.25
CA TYR A 197 -4.53 -11.66 12.50
C TYR A 197 -3.55 -11.69 13.66
N VAL A 198 -2.37 -11.10 13.45
CA VAL A 198 -1.33 -10.96 14.47
C VAL A 198 -1.03 -9.47 14.64
N PRO A 199 -1.32 -8.89 15.82
CA PRO A 199 -1.01 -7.49 16.08
C PRO A 199 0.51 -7.31 16.23
N LYS A 200 1.01 -6.13 15.83
CA LYS A 200 2.43 -5.78 15.84
C LYS A 200 3.12 -6.07 17.18
N GLU A 201 2.44 -5.77 18.29
CA GLU A 201 2.97 -5.89 19.65
C GLU A 201 3.25 -7.34 20.05
N GLN A 202 2.59 -8.29 19.39
CA GLN A 202 2.79 -9.72 19.63
C GLN A 202 3.87 -10.30 18.72
N ILE A 203 4.32 -9.60 17.68
CA ILE A 203 5.30 -10.14 16.73
C ILE A 203 6.71 -9.93 17.30
N LEU A 204 7.33 -11.02 17.75
CA LEU A 204 8.72 -10.99 18.20
C LEU A 204 9.69 -11.05 17.02
N ARG A 205 9.40 -11.91 16.03
CA ARG A 205 10.29 -12.13 14.88
C ARG A 205 9.53 -12.70 13.70
N ILE A 206 9.89 -12.27 12.49
CA ILE A 206 9.44 -12.90 11.24
C ILE A 206 10.63 -13.49 10.49
N LYS A 207 10.47 -14.73 10.03
CA LYS A 207 11.32 -15.34 9.01
C LYS A 207 10.49 -15.50 7.74
N TYR A 208 10.92 -14.84 6.67
CA TYR A 208 10.21 -14.86 5.40
C TYR A 208 11.14 -15.34 4.29
N ARG A 209 10.73 -16.40 3.59
CA ARG A 209 11.49 -17.00 2.50
C ARG A 209 10.86 -16.64 1.18
N ARG A 210 11.69 -16.17 0.24
CA ARG A 210 11.28 -15.77 -1.11
C ARG A 210 12.08 -16.50 -2.16
N VAL A 211 11.50 -16.61 -3.35
CA VAL A 211 12.16 -17.14 -4.55
C VAL A 211 12.00 -16.13 -5.68
N LEU A 212 13.05 -15.97 -6.48
CA LEU A 212 13.02 -15.22 -7.74
C LEU A 212 12.39 -16.12 -8.81
N SER A 213 11.31 -15.67 -9.43
CA SER A 213 10.69 -16.32 -10.60
C SER A 213 11.19 -15.73 -11.90
#